data_AF-A0A9W7MIQ3-F1
#
_entry.id   AF-A0A9W7MIQ3-F1
#
_cell.length_a   1.000
_cell.length_b   1.000
_cell.length_c   1.000
_cell.angle_alpha   90.00
_cell.angle_beta   90.00
_cell.angle_gamma   90.00
#
_symmetry.space_group_name_H-M   'P 1'
#
loop_
_entity.id
_entity.type
_entity.pdbx_description
1 polymer ?
#
loop_
_entity_poly.entity_id
_entity_poly.type
_entity_poly.pdbx_seq_one_letter_code
_entity_poly.pdbx_strand_id
1 'polypeptide(L)' 'MASTSGSGMYESQSTTKPPFFNGDNYSFWKNKMRLFIKSNDYLVWDVIEDGPYIPLKQDGLKEKDGDE' A
#
# COMPACT_ATOMS: atom_id res chain seq x y z
N MET A 1 -44.85 -10.77 8.36
CA MET A 1 -43.48 -10.78 8.89
C MET A 1 -42.51 -10.81 7.71
N ALA A 2 -41.94 -9.67 7.34
CA ALA A 2 -40.93 -9.59 6.29
C ALA A 2 -39.56 -9.78 6.95
N SER A 3 -38.94 -10.93 6.72
CA SER A 3 -37.58 -11.22 7.18
C SER A 3 -36.60 -10.42 6.33
N THR A 4 -36.05 -9.37 6.91
CA THR A 4 -34.87 -8.69 6.38
C THR A 4 -33.67 -9.56 6.76
N SER A 5 -33.22 -10.40 5.83
CA SER A 5 -31.91 -11.07 5.93
C SER A 5 -30.94 -10.34 5.00
N GLY A 6 -30.67 -9.08 5.33
CA GLY A 6 -29.58 -8.33 4.72
C GLY A 6 -28.30 -8.65 5.46
N SER A 7 -27.55 -9.66 5.04
CA SER A 7 -26.15 -9.87 5.46
C SER A 7 -25.49 -10.97 4.61
N GLY A 8 -24.42 -10.61 3.89
CA GLY A 8 -23.30 -11.54 3.69
C GLY A 8 -22.94 -12.00 2.28
N MET A 9 -23.47 -11.45 1.19
CA MET A 9 -23.27 -12.07 -0.15
C MET A 9 -22.43 -11.29 -1.16
N TYR A 10 -21.87 -10.11 -0.87
CA TYR A 10 -20.96 -9.47 -1.84
C TYR A 10 -19.98 -8.48 -1.20
N GLU A 11 -18.97 -8.94 -0.47
CA GLU A 11 -17.71 -8.18 -0.52
C GLU A 11 -17.03 -8.59 -1.82
N SER A 12 -17.53 -7.98 -2.89
CA SER A 12 -17.14 -8.17 -4.28
C SER A 12 -15.62 -8.39 -4.37
N GLN A 13 -15.23 -9.47 -5.03
CA GLN A 13 -13.86 -9.77 -5.46
C GLN A 13 -13.37 -8.78 -6.54
N SER A 14 -13.69 -7.49 -6.37
CA SER A 14 -13.22 -6.43 -7.24
C SER A 14 -11.77 -6.15 -6.91
N THR A 15 -10.87 -6.52 -7.82
CA THR A 15 -9.45 -6.15 -7.77
C THR A 15 -9.21 -4.64 -7.87
N THR A 16 -10.25 -3.89 -8.24
CA THR A 16 -10.26 -2.43 -8.39
C THR A 16 -10.69 -1.66 -7.14
N LYS A 17 -11.20 -2.32 -6.10
CA LYS A 17 -11.65 -1.64 -4.87
C LYS A 17 -10.88 -2.14 -3.64
N PRO A 18 -10.45 -1.24 -2.74
CA PRO A 18 -9.75 -1.63 -1.52
C PRO A 18 -10.66 -2.46 -0.60
N PRO A 19 -10.12 -3.43 0.14
CA PRO A 19 -10.88 -4.25 1.08
C PRO A 19 -11.39 -3.40 2.25
N PHE A 20 -12.64 -3.62 2.65
CA PHE A 20 -13.25 -2.85 3.73
C PHE A 20 -12.76 -3.34 5.10
N PHE A 21 -12.44 -2.41 6.01
CA PHE A 21 -12.09 -2.75 7.38
C PHE A 21 -13.28 -2.47 8.29
N ASN A 22 -13.83 -3.52 8.89
CA ASN A 22 -14.96 -3.43 9.82
C ASN A 22 -14.54 -3.44 11.31
N GLY A 23 -13.24 -3.45 11.61
CA GLY A 23 -12.69 -3.53 12.96
C GLY A 23 -12.37 -4.95 13.44
N ASP A 24 -12.88 -5.99 12.77
CA ASP A 24 -12.65 -7.38 13.13
C ASP A 24 -11.52 -8.02 12.30
N ASN A 25 -10.91 -9.07 12.87
CA ASN A 25 -9.91 -9.92 12.23
C ASN A 25 -8.86 -9.15 11.41
N TYR A 26 -8.15 -8.23 12.07
CA TYR A 26 -7.13 -7.40 11.47
C TYR A 26 -6.09 -8.18 10.66
N SER A 27 -5.66 -9.35 11.13
CA SER A 27 -4.68 -10.20 10.43
C SER A 27 -5.17 -10.60 9.03
N PHE A 28 -6.45 -10.97 8.91
CA PHE A 28 -7.04 -11.32 7.63
C PHE A 28 -7.19 -10.10 6.72
N TRP A 29 -7.71 -8.99 7.26
CA TRP A 29 -7.84 -7.75 6.51
C TRP A 29 -6.48 -7.23 6.00
N LYS A 30 -5.44 -7.27 6.85
CA LYS A 30 -4.08 -6.87 6.50
C LYS A 30 -3.54 -7.68 5.32
N ASN A 31 -3.74 -9.01 5.32
CA ASN A 31 -3.30 -9.85 4.21
C ASN A 31 -4.03 -9.51 2.89
N LYS A 32 -5.34 -9.21 2.96
CA LYS A 32 -6.10 -8.75 1.78
C LYS A 32 -5.64 -7.39 1.28
N MET A 33 -5.40 -6.43 2.17
CA MET A 33 -4.93 -5.09 1.81
C MET A 33 -3.53 -5.17 1.18
N ARG A 34 -2.64 -6.00 1.74
CA ARG A 34 -1.32 -6.28 1.16
C ARG A 34 -1.42 -6.81 -0.26
N LEU A 35 -2.31 -7.77 -0.52
CA LEU A 35 -2.49 -8.33 -1.86
C LEU A 35 -3.08 -7.28 -2.82
N PHE A 36 -4.04 -6.48 -2.36
CA PHE A 36 -4.67 -5.42 -3.15
C PHE A 36 -3.65 -4.37 -3.63
N ILE A 37 -2.79 -3.87 -2.74
CA ILE A 37 -1.77 -2.88 -3.10
C ILE A 37 -0.78 -3.49 -4.10
N LYS A 38 -0.26 -4.69 -3.79
CA LYS A 38 0.68 -5.40 -4.68
C LYS A 38 0.10 -5.69 -6.07
N SER A 39 -1.19 -5.97 -6.17
CA SER A 39 -1.83 -6.22 -7.46
C SER A 39 -2.08 -4.94 -8.27
N ASN A 40 -2.10 -3.77 -7.63
CA ASN A 40 -2.34 -2.49 -8.29
C ASN A 40 -1.03 -1.79 -8.68
N ASP A 41 -0.09 -1.65 -7.75
CA ASP A 41 1.20 -1.00 -7.99
C ASP A 41 2.25 -1.49 -6.99
N TYR A 42 3.29 -2.14 -7.52
CA TYR A 42 4.40 -2.66 -6.72
C TYR A 42 5.31 -1.56 -6.17
N LEU A 43 5.47 -0.45 -6.90
CA LEU A 43 6.28 0.69 -6.44
C LEU A 43 5.63 1.36 -5.23
N VAL A 44 4.31 1.45 -5.22
CA VAL A 44 3.56 1.94 -4.05
C VAL A 44 3.72 1.00 -2.86
N TRP A 45 3.71 -0.32 -3.08
CA TRP A 45 3.98 -1.29 -2.02
C TRP A 45 5.38 -1.10 -1.43
N ASP A 46 6.40 -0.94 -2.27
CA ASP A 46 7.78 -0.73 -1.83
C ASP A 46 7.91 0.56 -1.00
N VAL A 47 7.28 1.66 -1.42
CA VAL A 47 7.25 2.92 -0.64
C VAL A 47 6.56 2.77 0.72
N ILE A 48 5.55 1.90 0.83
CA ILE A 48 4.85 1.64 2.10
C ILE A 48 5.72 0.82 3.06
N GLU A 49 6.47 -0.16 2.56
CA GLU A 49 7.32 -1.02 3.39
C GLU A 49 8.68 -0.38 3.72
N ASP A 50 9.36 0.19 2.71
CA ASP A 50 10.71 0.72 2.83
C ASP A 50 10.73 2.22 3.17
N GLY A 51 9.57 2.88 3.09
CA GLY A 51 9.41 4.30 3.27
C GLY A 51 9.61 5.12 1.98
N PRO A 52 9.34 6.43 2.02
CA PRO A 52 9.54 7.29 0.86
C PRO A 52 11.02 7.34 0.48
N TYR A 53 11.29 7.24 -0.83
CA TYR A 53 12.64 7.51 -1.33
C TYR A 53 13.00 8.96 -1.05
N ILE A 54 14.05 9.17 -0.25
CA ILE A 54 14.64 10.48 -0.01
C ILE A 54 15.91 10.53 -0.87
N PRO A 55 15.92 11.25 -2.00
CA PRO A 55 17.16 11.47 -2.74
C PRO A 55 18.15 12.13 -1.78
N LEU A 56 19.31 11.48 -1.55
CA LEU A 56 20.40 12.18 -0.88
C LEU A 56 20.73 13.40 -1.73
N LYS A 57 20.68 14.59 -1.13
CA LYS A 57 21.25 15.77 -1.75
C LYS A 57 22.70 15.44 -2.09
N GLN A 58 23.08 15.57 -3.35
CA GLN A 58 24.49 15.57 -3.76
C GLN A 58 25.14 16.86 -3.27
N ASP A 59 25.19 17.05 -1.94
CA ASP A 59 25.98 18.11 -1.35
C ASP A 59 27.44 17.61 -1.34
N GLY A 60 28.13 17.81 -2.46
CA GLY A 60 29.59 17.86 -2.46
C GLY A 60 30.36 16.82 -3.29
N LEU A 61 29.97 16.54 -4.53
CA LEU A 61 30.97 16.32 -5.58
C LEU A 61 31.37 17.69 -6.14
N LYS A 62 32.14 18.45 -5.35
CA LYS A 62 33.12 19.36 -5.94
C LYS A 62 34.44 18.63 -5.88
N GLU A 63 34.79 18.03 -7.00
CA GLU A 63 36.18 17.70 -7.35
C GLU A 63 37.02 18.93 -6.95
N LYS A 64 37.83 18.76 -5.89
CA LYS A 64 38.99 19.60 -5.70
C LYS A 64 40.05 19.06 -6.67
N ASP A 65 39.82 19.29 -7.96
CA ASP A 65 40.94 19.34 -8.88
C ASP A 65 41.73 20.59 -8.51
N GLY A 66 43.00 20.35 -8.22
CA GLY A 66 43.92 21.37 -7.82
C GLY A 66 44.17 22.36 -8.95
N ASP A 67 44.34 23.61 -8.56
CA ASP A 67 45.21 24.54 -9.24
C ASP A 67 46.10 25.18 -8.16
N GLU A 68 47.37 24.78 -8.23
CA GLU A 68 48.61 25.43 -7.76
C GLU A 68 48.80 25.81 -6.27
#